data_AF-A0AAJ6QMZ1-F1
#
_entry.id   AF-A0AAJ6QMZ1-F1
#
_cell.length_a   1.000
_cell.length_b   1.000
_cell.length_c   1.000
_cell.angle_alpha   90.00
_cell.angle_beta   90.00
_cell.angle_gamma   90.00
#
_symmetry.space_group_name_H-M   'P 1'
#
loop_
_entity.id
_entity.type
_entity.pdbx_description
1 polymer ?
#
loop_
_entity_poly.entity_id
_entity_poly.type
_entity_poly.pdbx_seq_one_letter_code
_entity_poly.pdbx_strand_id
1 'polypeptide(L)'
;MTSHKTANKRREMFKSKGSNWKDVVRAQKLRRLEAARSNRIDKARKSVMQNIQLEEDLQLEQDLLGEELEQEYNHLFNEPDEVECPCPICGQELGSIDEVRPVECKTCDFYTRVGWDEFQQFMGKAHRQHLDRGCAHQAEIISLDGDLFIACEICDHLEAVL
;
A
#
# COMPACT_ATOMS: atom_id res chain seq x y z
N MET A 1 -47.11 53.08 -46.59
CA MET A 1 -46.32 52.97 -47.84
C MET A 1 -44.87 53.51 -47.68
N THR A 2 -44.12 53.10 -46.65
CA THR A 2 -42.80 53.70 -46.32
C THR A 2 -41.61 52.72 -46.36
N SER A 3 -41.84 51.43 -46.64
CA SER A 3 -40.79 50.40 -46.64
C SER A 3 -39.86 50.45 -47.88
N HIS A 4 -40.36 50.91 -49.03
CA HIS A 4 -39.59 50.86 -50.29
C HIS A 4 -38.54 51.98 -50.45
N LYS A 5 -38.66 53.10 -49.74
CA LYS A 5 -37.72 54.24 -49.90
C LYS A 5 -36.39 54.03 -49.17
N THR A 6 -36.38 53.31 -48.05
CA THR A 6 -35.16 53.02 -47.27
C THR A 6 -34.29 51.92 -47.90
N ALA A 7 -34.91 50.93 -48.57
CA ALA A 7 -34.19 49.91 -49.32
C ALA A 7 -33.44 50.48 -50.53
N ASN A 8 -34.03 51.47 -51.22
CA ASN A 8 -33.41 52.10 -52.40
C ASN A 8 -32.22 53.00 -52.02
N LYS A 9 -32.32 53.76 -50.91
CA LYS A 9 -31.23 54.65 -50.44
C LYS A 9 -29.98 53.87 -50.01
N ARG A 10 -30.14 52.68 -49.42
CA ARG A 10 -29.02 51.77 -49.11
C ARG A 10 -28.42 51.12 -50.36
N ARG A 11 -29.17 50.96 -51.45
CA ARG A 11 -28.63 50.45 -52.72
C ARG A 11 -27.85 51.50 -53.49
N GLU A 12 -28.28 52.76 -53.44
CA GLU A 12 -27.63 53.87 -54.17
C GLU A 12 -26.31 54.31 -53.53
N MET A 13 -26.20 54.30 -52.20
CA MET A 13 -24.94 54.61 -51.50
C MET A 13 -23.78 53.64 -51.84
N PHE A 14 -24.07 52.46 -52.39
CA PHE A 14 -23.08 51.46 -52.77
C PHE A 14 -22.68 51.51 -54.25
N LYS A 15 -23.35 52.31 -55.09
CA LYS A 15 -22.98 52.45 -56.51
C LYS A 15 -21.85 53.46 -56.75
N SER A 16 -21.53 54.32 -55.78
CA SER A 16 -20.57 55.43 -55.97
C SER A 16 -19.14 55.15 -55.49
N LYS A 17 -18.87 53.98 -54.91
CA LYS A 17 -17.51 53.54 -54.56
C LYS A 17 -17.37 52.12 -55.08
N GLY A 18 -16.51 51.90 -56.05
CA GLY A 18 -16.36 50.68 -56.88
C GLY A 18 -16.00 49.38 -56.13
N SER A 19 -16.66 49.10 -55.01
CA SER A 19 -16.60 47.84 -54.30
C SER A 19 -17.88 47.07 -54.63
N ASN A 20 -17.73 45.95 -55.33
CA ASN A 20 -18.82 45.07 -55.69
C ASN A 20 -19.49 44.60 -54.38
N TRP A 21 -20.76 44.99 -54.17
CA TRP A 21 -21.55 44.64 -52.97
C TRP A 21 -21.45 43.15 -52.60
N LYS A 22 -21.32 42.26 -53.59
CA LYS A 22 -21.11 40.83 -53.39
C LYS A 22 -19.85 40.52 -52.58
N ASP A 23 -18.77 41.28 -52.75
CA ASP A 23 -17.51 41.09 -52.06
C ASP A 23 -17.60 41.57 -50.60
N VAL A 24 -18.32 42.65 -50.33
CA VAL A 24 -18.61 43.12 -48.96
C VAL A 24 -19.41 42.07 -48.19
N VAL A 25 -20.47 41.52 -48.81
CA VAL A 25 -21.28 40.45 -48.21
C VAL A 25 -20.48 39.17 -48.03
N ARG A 26 -19.63 38.80 -49.01
CA ARG A 26 -18.74 37.64 -48.92
C ARG A 26 -17.75 37.78 -47.78
N ALA A 27 -17.09 38.93 -47.65
CA ALA A 27 -16.16 39.22 -46.55
C ALA A 27 -16.85 39.19 -45.18
N GLN A 28 -18.09 39.71 -45.09
CA GLN A 28 -18.86 39.64 -43.86
C GLN A 28 -19.27 38.21 -43.49
N LYS A 29 -19.63 37.39 -44.49
CA LYS A 29 -19.92 35.96 -44.29
C LYS A 29 -18.66 35.21 -43.85
N LEU A 30 -17.50 35.50 -44.45
CA LEU A 30 -16.22 34.91 -44.09
C LEU A 30 -15.87 35.18 -42.62
N ARG A 31 -15.93 36.44 -42.20
CA ARG A 31 -15.67 36.84 -40.80
C ARG A 31 -16.57 36.14 -39.79
N ARG A 32 -17.86 35.95 -40.13
CA ARG A 32 -18.79 35.20 -39.28
C ARG A 32 -18.42 33.72 -39.18
N LEU A 33 -18.01 33.11 -40.30
CA LEU A 33 -17.57 31.72 -40.32
C LEU A 33 -16.27 31.52 -39.54
N GLU A 34 -15.33 32.46 -39.66
CA GLU A 34 -14.08 32.48 -38.89
C GLU A 34 -14.34 32.63 -37.40
N ALA A 35 -15.19 33.56 -36.99
CA ALA A 35 -15.60 33.73 -35.59
C ALA A 35 -16.31 32.48 -35.04
N ALA A 36 -17.20 31.86 -35.82
CA ALA A 36 -17.87 30.62 -35.44
C ALA A 36 -16.91 29.42 -35.36
N ARG A 37 -15.85 29.39 -36.20
CA ARG A 37 -14.78 28.40 -36.09
C ARG A 37 -13.94 28.62 -34.84
N SER A 38 -13.51 29.85 -34.57
CA SER A 38 -12.75 30.19 -33.35
C SER A 38 -13.50 29.77 -32.09
N ASN A 39 -14.78 30.13 -31.98
CA ASN A 39 -15.61 29.77 -30.83
C ASN A 39 -15.72 28.24 -30.63
N ARG A 40 -15.75 27.45 -31.70
CA ARG A 40 -15.77 25.99 -31.61
C ARG A 40 -14.44 25.43 -31.11
N ILE A 41 -13.32 25.99 -31.59
CA ILE A 41 -11.97 25.62 -31.14
C ILE A 41 -11.79 25.97 -29.66
N ASP A 42 -12.22 27.15 -29.23
CA ASP A 42 -12.09 27.57 -27.82
C ASP A 42 -12.92 26.71 -26.88
N LYS A 43 -14.13 26.29 -27.30
CA LYS A 43 -14.94 25.33 -26.55
C LYS A 43 -14.24 23.96 -26.44
N ALA A 44 -13.68 23.47 -27.54
CA ALA A 44 -12.94 22.21 -27.53
C ALA A 44 -11.69 22.29 -26.62
N ARG A 45 -10.93 23.39 -26.69
CA ARG A 45 -9.77 23.62 -25.81
C ARG A 45 -10.13 23.60 -24.34
N LYS A 46 -11.21 24.29 -23.95
CA LYS A 46 -11.69 24.30 -22.56
C LYS A 46 -12.07 22.90 -22.07
N SER A 47 -12.74 22.12 -22.92
CA SER A 47 -13.10 20.72 -22.59
C SER A 47 -11.86 19.84 -22.43
N VAL A 48 -10.85 19.99 -23.29
CA VAL A 48 -9.60 19.22 -23.18
C VAL A 48 -8.84 19.58 -21.90
N MET A 49 -8.74 20.87 -21.57
CA MET A 49 -8.08 21.28 -20.31
C MET A 49 -8.81 20.75 -19.07
N GLN A 50 -10.14 20.70 -19.09
CA GLN A 50 -10.91 20.12 -18.00
C GLN A 50 -10.65 18.61 -17.85
N ASN A 51 -10.49 17.89 -18.96
CA ASN A 51 -10.14 16.47 -18.93
C ASN A 51 -8.71 16.24 -18.41
N ILE A 52 -7.74 17.07 -18.81
CA ILE A 52 -6.37 17.00 -18.30
C ILE A 52 -6.35 17.22 -16.78
N GLN A 53 -7.09 18.23 -16.28
CA GLN A 53 -7.19 18.46 -14.84
C GLN A 53 -7.78 17.24 -14.10
N LEU A 54 -8.82 16.61 -14.65
CA LEU A 54 -9.40 15.40 -14.06
C LEU A 54 -8.42 14.23 -14.04
N GLU A 55 -7.57 14.08 -15.06
CA GLU A 55 -6.51 13.06 -15.08
C GLU A 55 -5.43 13.36 -14.03
N GLU A 56 -5.03 14.63 -13.87
CA GLU A 56 -4.08 15.06 -12.83
C GLU A 56 -4.63 14.84 -11.41
N ASP A 57 -5.92 15.17 -11.18
CA ASP A 57 -6.58 14.96 -9.89
C ASP A 57 -6.68 13.46 -9.55
N LEU A 58 -7.01 12.61 -10.54
CA LEU A 58 -7.08 11.16 -10.37
C LEU A 58 -5.71 10.55 -10.05
N GLN A 59 -4.64 11.05 -10.69
CA GLN A 59 -3.28 10.59 -10.41
C GLN A 59 -2.88 10.92 -8.97
N LEU A 60 -3.20 12.12 -8.50
CA LEU A 60 -2.93 12.53 -7.11
C LEU A 60 -3.66 11.64 -6.10
N GLU A 61 -4.93 11.31 -6.34
CA GLU A 61 -5.69 10.39 -5.47
C GLU A 61 -5.06 8.98 -5.45
N GLN A 62 -4.57 8.48 -6.59
CA GLN A 62 -3.89 7.18 -6.65
C GLN A 62 -2.57 7.18 -5.87
N ASP A 63 -1.79 8.25 -5.98
CA ASP A 63 -0.52 8.38 -5.27
C ASP A 63 -0.75 8.42 -3.75
N LEU A 64 -1.73 9.22 -3.28
CA LEU A 64 -2.11 9.28 -1.86
C LEU A 64 -2.57 7.92 -1.32
N LEU A 65 -3.41 7.20 -2.09
CA LEU A 65 -3.87 5.87 -1.71
C LEU A 65 -2.73 4.84 -1.66
N GLY A 66 -1.75 4.99 -2.55
CA GLY A 66 -0.53 4.18 -2.55
C GLY A 66 0.31 4.40 -1.29
N GLU A 67 0.49 5.65 -0.87
CA GLU A 67 1.21 5.99 0.37
C GLU A 67 0.47 5.47 1.62
N GLU A 68 -0.85 5.60 1.68
CA GLU A 68 -1.66 5.08 2.79
C GLU A 68 -1.56 3.55 2.90
N LEU A 69 -1.66 2.85 1.77
CA LEU A 69 -1.52 1.39 1.72
C LEU A 69 -0.11 0.93 2.14
N GLU A 70 0.93 1.66 1.72
CA GLU A 70 2.31 1.35 2.11
C GLU A 70 2.52 1.56 3.62
N GLN A 71 1.94 2.62 4.19
CA GLN A 71 1.97 2.86 5.63
C GLN A 71 1.23 1.78 6.41
N GLU A 72 0.02 1.40 5.98
CA GLU A 72 -0.77 0.37 6.63
C GLU A 72 -0.11 -1.01 6.52
N TYR A 73 0.49 -1.33 5.38
CA TYR A 73 1.31 -2.54 5.20
C TYR A 73 2.52 -2.54 6.15
N ASN A 74 3.24 -1.42 6.25
CA ASN A 74 4.38 -1.32 7.15
C ASN A 74 3.97 -1.50 8.63
N HIS A 75 2.85 -0.91 9.04
CA HIS A 75 2.32 -1.09 10.38
C HIS A 75 1.90 -2.55 10.63
N LEU A 76 1.31 -3.23 9.65
CA LEU A 76 0.81 -4.60 9.84
C LEU A 76 1.91 -5.67 9.78
N PHE A 77 2.99 -5.43 9.04
CA PHE A 77 3.96 -6.48 8.70
C PHE A 77 5.42 -6.15 9.03
N ASN A 78 5.75 -4.88 9.27
CA ASN A 78 7.14 -4.45 9.51
C ASN A 78 7.36 -3.82 10.89
N GLU A 79 6.31 -3.52 11.65
CA GLU A 79 6.44 -3.32 13.10
C GLU A 79 6.48 -4.70 13.76
N PRO A 80 7.64 -5.14 14.30
CA PRO A 80 7.67 -6.39 15.05
C PRO A 80 6.80 -6.19 16.30
N ASP A 81 5.80 -7.04 16.48
CA ASP A 81 5.15 -7.19 17.77
C ASP A 81 6.26 -7.58 18.76
N GLU A 82 6.67 -6.64 19.62
CA GLU A 82 7.60 -6.92 20.70
C GLU A 82 6.89 -7.82 21.72
N VAL A 83 6.90 -9.13 21.47
CA VAL A 83 6.36 -10.11 22.41
C VAL A 83 7.40 -10.33 23.50
N GLU A 84 7.06 -9.91 24.71
CA GLU A 84 7.83 -10.25 25.92
C GLU A 84 7.82 -11.77 26.10
N CYS A 85 8.99 -12.41 25.96
CA CYS A 85 9.12 -13.84 26.15
C CYS A 85 10.00 -14.17 27.38
N PRO A 86 9.39 -14.55 28.51
CA PRO A 86 10.14 -15.05 29.66
C PRO A 86 10.59 -16.50 29.43
N CYS A 87 11.77 -16.85 29.95
CA CYS A 87 12.26 -18.22 29.95
C CYS A 87 11.27 -19.14 30.68
N PRO A 88 10.81 -20.25 30.07
CA PRO A 88 9.84 -21.16 30.70
C PRO A 88 10.42 -21.91 31.92
N ILE A 89 11.74 -21.88 32.09
CA ILE A 89 12.43 -22.54 33.19
C ILE A 89 12.60 -21.54 34.34
N CYS A 90 13.41 -20.50 34.17
CA CYS A 90 13.76 -19.58 35.24
C CYS A 90 12.86 -18.33 35.33
N GLY A 91 11.98 -18.10 34.37
CA GLY A 91 11.14 -16.90 34.30
C GLY A 91 11.90 -15.62 33.92
N GLN A 92 13.19 -15.72 33.59
CA GLN A 92 14.00 -14.57 33.18
C GLN A 92 13.52 -14.03 31.83
N GLU A 93 13.30 -12.72 31.72
CA GLU A 93 12.99 -12.06 30.44
C GLU A 93 14.15 -12.23 29.44
N LEU A 94 13.84 -12.77 28.26
CA LEU A 94 14.81 -13.05 27.21
C LEU A 94 14.85 -11.99 26.10
N GLY A 95 14.02 -10.94 26.22
CA GLY A 95 13.91 -9.82 25.27
C GLY A 95 12.84 -10.05 24.20
N SER A 96 12.83 -9.17 23.19
CA SER A 96 11.93 -9.28 22.04
C SER A 96 12.38 -10.41 21.11
N ILE A 97 11.45 -11.30 20.77
CA ILE A 97 11.73 -12.44 19.89
C ILE A 97 11.24 -12.12 18.47
N ASP A 98 12.16 -12.17 17.53
CA ASP A 98 11.90 -12.24 16.10
C ASP A 98 11.34 -13.66 15.81
N GLU A 99 10.09 -13.80 15.33
CA GLU A 99 9.36 -15.10 15.18
C GLU A 99 10.18 -16.21 14.48
N VAL A 100 11.18 -15.79 13.70
CA VAL A 100 12.04 -16.65 12.90
C VAL A 100 13.14 -17.32 13.73
N ARG A 101 13.63 -16.71 14.83
CA ARG A 101 14.87 -17.14 15.50
C ARG A 101 14.63 -17.60 16.94
N PRO A 102 15.13 -18.78 17.33
CA PRO A 102 15.08 -19.20 18.72
C PRO A 102 16.00 -18.31 19.57
N VAL A 103 15.56 -17.99 20.79
CA VAL A 103 16.32 -17.22 21.77
C VAL A 103 16.82 -18.14 22.88
N GLU A 104 18.08 -18.01 23.24
CA GLU A 104 18.73 -18.84 24.25
C GLU A 104 18.69 -18.18 25.64
N CYS A 105 18.20 -18.90 26.64
CA CYS A 105 18.38 -18.54 28.03
C CYS A 105 19.75 -19.00 28.53
N LYS A 106 20.69 -18.06 28.69
CA LYS A 106 22.05 -18.34 29.19
C LYS A 106 22.10 -18.91 30.62
N THR A 107 21.04 -18.74 31.40
CA THR A 107 20.97 -19.25 32.79
C THR A 107 20.60 -20.73 32.83
N CYS A 108 19.76 -21.17 31.90
CA CYS A 108 19.24 -22.54 31.87
C CYS A 108 19.71 -23.37 30.67
N ASP A 109 20.48 -22.74 29.77
CA ASP A 109 20.93 -23.31 28.49
C ASP A 109 19.75 -23.89 27.68
N PHE A 110 18.68 -23.10 27.59
CA PHE A 110 17.40 -23.49 27.01
C PHE A 110 16.98 -22.56 25.87
N TYR A 111 16.53 -23.12 24.75
CA TYR A 111 16.08 -22.37 23.58
C TYR A 111 14.55 -22.22 23.56
N THR A 112 14.07 -20.97 23.49
CA THR A 112 12.65 -20.60 23.34
C THR A 112 12.36 -20.03 21.94
N ARG A 113 11.11 -20.05 21.51
CA ARG A 113 10.60 -19.60 20.20
C ARG A 113 9.14 -19.13 20.30
N VAL A 114 8.75 -18.07 19.60
CA VAL A 114 7.35 -17.59 19.61
C VAL A 114 6.39 -18.64 19.00
N GLY A 115 5.20 -18.77 19.60
CA GLY A 115 4.09 -19.61 19.10
C GLY A 115 4.12 -21.09 19.55
N TRP A 116 5.01 -21.45 20.48
CA TRP A 116 5.20 -22.81 20.99
C TRP A 116 5.04 -22.89 22.51
N ASP A 117 4.18 -22.06 23.10
CA ASP A 117 4.12 -21.79 24.54
C ASP A 117 3.85 -23.06 25.38
N GLU A 118 2.88 -23.89 24.99
CA GLU A 118 2.57 -25.14 25.70
C GLU A 118 3.71 -26.15 25.60
N PHE A 119 4.28 -26.30 24.40
CA PHE A 119 5.42 -27.18 24.15
C PHE A 119 6.65 -26.75 24.96
N GLN A 120 6.91 -25.45 25.04
CA GLN A 120 8.06 -24.89 25.77
C GLN A 120 7.93 -24.97 27.28
N GLN A 121 6.72 -24.78 27.81
CA GLN A 121 6.47 -25.02 29.22
C GLN A 121 6.71 -26.49 29.59
N PHE A 122 6.36 -27.43 28.71
CA PHE A 122 6.60 -28.85 28.92
C PHE A 122 8.10 -29.19 28.86
N MET A 123 8.76 -28.75 27.78
CA MET A 123 10.21 -28.86 27.59
C MET A 123 10.99 -28.28 28.78
N GLY A 124 10.58 -27.10 29.27
CA GLY A 124 11.19 -26.46 30.41
C GLY A 124 11.01 -27.22 31.72
N LYS A 125 9.85 -27.87 31.93
CA LYS A 125 9.60 -28.72 33.11
C LYS A 125 10.48 -29.95 33.12
N ALA A 126 10.57 -30.67 32.01
CA ALA A 126 11.39 -31.87 31.89
C ALA A 126 12.89 -31.54 32.03
N HIS A 127 13.35 -30.44 31.43
CA HIS A 127 14.73 -29.95 31.63
C HIS A 127 15.01 -29.59 33.09
N ARG A 128 14.07 -28.93 33.79
CA ARG A 128 14.22 -28.65 35.22
C ARG A 128 14.27 -29.92 36.06
N GLN A 129 13.41 -30.90 35.81
CA GLN A 129 13.45 -32.19 36.52
C GLN A 129 14.79 -32.91 36.32
N HIS A 130 15.35 -32.82 35.12
CA HIS A 130 16.68 -33.34 34.81
C HIS A 130 17.79 -32.63 35.59
N LEU A 131 17.77 -31.29 35.63
CA LEU A 131 18.71 -30.49 36.42
C LEU A 131 18.59 -30.75 37.94
N ASP A 132 17.37 -30.91 38.46
CA ASP A 132 17.10 -31.18 39.88
C ASP A 132 17.66 -32.53 40.34
N ARG A 133 17.88 -33.48 39.42
CA ARG A 133 18.59 -34.75 39.69
C ARG A 133 20.11 -34.58 39.80
N GLY A 134 20.64 -33.37 39.58
CA GLY A 134 22.06 -33.05 39.62
C GLY A 134 22.81 -33.44 38.35
N CYS A 135 22.10 -33.76 37.26
CA CYS A 135 22.70 -34.15 35.98
C CYS A 135 23.10 -32.85 35.24
N ALA A 136 24.40 -32.56 35.14
CA ALA A 136 24.93 -31.35 34.49
C ALA A 136 25.07 -31.48 32.96
N HIS A 137 24.66 -32.62 32.40
CA HIS A 137 24.72 -32.86 30.96
C HIS A 137 23.55 -32.17 30.26
N GLN A 138 23.76 -31.66 29.06
CA GLN A 138 22.67 -31.08 28.28
C GLN A 138 21.73 -32.20 27.82
N ALA A 139 20.43 -32.02 28.03
CA ALA A 139 19.43 -32.92 27.49
C ALA A 139 19.15 -32.55 26.03
N GLU A 140 19.06 -33.55 25.16
CA GLU A 140 18.79 -33.38 23.74
C GLU A 140 17.31 -33.67 23.44
N ILE A 141 16.78 -33.00 22.42
CA ILE A 141 15.46 -33.33 21.86
C ILE A 141 15.68 -34.31 20.73
N ILE A 142 15.16 -35.52 20.87
CA ILE A 142 15.19 -36.53 19.83
C ILE A 142 13.79 -36.82 19.31
N SER A 143 13.67 -37.19 18.03
CA SER A 143 12.41 -37.66 17.46
C SER A 143 12.48 -39.16 17.24
N LEU A 144 11.51 -39.89 17.78
CA LEU A 144 11.35 -41.33 17.60
C LEU A 144 9.92 -41.59 17.12
N ASP A 145 9.78 -42.20 15.94
CA ASP A 145 8.49 -42.58 15.34
C ASP A 145 7.45 -41.46 15.20
N GLY A 146 7.89 -40.20 15.12
CA GLY A 146 7.02 -39.02 15.01
C GLY A 146 6.71 -38.34 16.34
N ASP A 147 7.04 -38.99 17.45
CA ASP A 147 6.93 -38.42 18.78
C ASP A 147 8.26 -37.75 19.17
N LEU A 148 8.18 -36.69 19.97
CA LEU A 148 9.34 -35.96 20.47
C LEU A 148 9.67 -36.44 21.87
N PHE A 149 10.94 -36.63 22.17
CA PHE A 149 11.43 -37.06 23.47
C PHE A 149 12.56 -36.16 23.93
N ILE A 150 12.63 -35.93 25.24
CA ILE A 150 13.82 -35.39 25.87
C ILE A 150 14.67 -36.57 26.32
N ALA A 151 15.90 -36.61 25.82
CA ALA A 151 16.87 -37.65 26.10
C ALA A 151 18.09 -37.05 26.81
N CYS A 152 18.61 -37.73 27.83
CA CYS A 152 19.96 -37.46 28.30
C CYS A 152 20.76 -38.75 28.36
N GLU A 153 21.91 -38.76 27.67
CA GLU A 153 22.81 -39.91 27.57
C GLU A 153 23.42 -40.35 28.91
N ILE A 154 23.47 -39.47 29.92
CA ILE A 154 24.06 -39.79 31.24
C ILE A 154 23.04 -40.39 32.20
N CYS A 155 21.80 -39.90 32.17
CA CYS A 155 20.80 -40.22 33.17
C CYS A 155 19.68 -41.14 32.63
N ASP A 156 19.86 -41.70 31.41
CA ASP A 156 18.90 -42.57 30.68
C ASP A 156 17.46 -42.05 30.73
N HIS A 157 17.31 -40.73 30.82
CA HIS A 157 16.02 -40.11 30.99
C HIS A 157 15.42 -39.94 29.61
N LEU A 158 14.35 -40.68 29.33
CA LEU A 158 13.52 -40.52 28.15
C LEU A 158 12.10 -40.17 28.62
N GLU A 159 11.66 -38.95 28.34
CA GLU A 159 10.28 -38.53 28.61
C GLU A 159 9.61 -38.10 27.31
N ALA A 160 8.45 -38.68 27.02
CA ALA A 160 7.65 -38.35 25.84
C ALA A 160 7.11 -36.93 25.98
N VAL A 161 7.22 -36.16 24.90
CA VAL A 161 6.86 -34.74 24.85
C VAL A 161 5.48 -34.55 24.18
N LEU A 162 4.98 -35.55 23.43
CA LEU A 162 3.64 -35.59 22.82
C LEU A 162 3.13 -37.03 22.76
#